data_AF-A0A974HEM7-F1
#
_entry.id   AF-A0A974HEM7-F1
#
_cell.length_a   1.000
_cell.length_b   1.000
_cell.length_c   1.000
_cell.angle_alpha   90.00
_cell.angle_beta   90.00
_cell.angle_gamma   90.00
#
_symmetry.space_group_name_H-M   'P 1'
#
loop_
_entity.id
_entity.type
_entity.pdbx_description
1 polymer ?
#
loop_
_entity_poly.entity_id
_entity_poly.type
_entity_poly.pdbx_seq_one_letter_code
_entity_poly.pdbx_strand_id
1 'polypeptide(L)'
;MTFVYSEADITRITGMIKPMDNFLSKPDAVTEFKELEKVKRKCVAFEVHQQTLVEYIKCNRIPRGLRSHLRPTMFARNESFCQKWETILNKCSLDLMVVIVEEIQGKLPTLM
;
A
#
# COMPACT_ATOMS: atom_id res chain seq x y z
N MET A 1 7.98 -63.33 9.44
CA MET A 1 7.42 -62.54 10.56
C MET A 1 7.15 -61.15 10.02
N THR A 2 5.89 -60.71 10.07
CA THR A 2 5.46 -59.37 9.66
C THR A 2 5.75 -58.39 10.79
N PHE A 3 6.48 -57.33 10.49
CA PHE A 3 6.77 -56.27 11.45
C PHE A 3 5.49 -55.50 11.81
N VAL A 4 5.30 -55.20 13.10
CA VAL A 4 4.14 -54.46 13.63
C VAL A 4 4.62 -53.45 14.68
N TYR A 5 4.14 -52.20 14.59
CA TYR A 5 4.42 -51.16 15.59
C TYR A 5 3.65 -51.41 16.89
N SER A 6 4.28 -51.13 18.04
CA SER A 6 3.61 -51.17 19.34
C SER A 6 2.73 -49.93 19.56
N GLU A 7 1.75 -50.00 20.46
CA GLU A 7 0.94 -48.82 20.82
C GLU A 7 1.79 -47.67 21.35
N ALA A 8 2.84 -47.97 22.12
CA ALA A 8 3.80 -46.99 22.60
C ALA A 8 4.55 -46.30 21.45
N ASP A 9 4.87 -47.03 20.38
CA ASP A 9 5.45 -46.45 19.17
C ASP A 9 4.46 -45.53 18.47
N ILE A 10 3.19 -45.92 18.35
CA ILE A 10 2.15 -45.11 17.71
C ILE A 10 1.94 -43.80 18.46
N THR A 11 1.83 -43.82 19.80
CA THR A 11 1.67 -42.61 20.61
C THR A 11 2.90 -41.71 20.54
N ARG A 12 4.10 -42.29 20.61
CA ARG A 12 5.36 -41.54 20.49
C ARG A 12 5.47 -40.85 19.13
N ILE A 13 5.18 -41.57 18.04
CA ILE A 13 5.31 -41.06 16.67
C ILE A 13 4.25 -39.99 16.38
N THR A 14 2.99 -40.22 16.78
CA THR A 14 1.92 -39.24 16.53
C THR A 14 2.03 -37.99 17.41
N GLY A 15 2.53 -38.11 18.65
CA GLY A 15 2.78 -36.98 19.54
C GLY A 15 3.90 -36.03 19.11
N MET A 16 4.78 -36.45 18.19
CA MET A 16 5.80 -35.58 17.58
C MET A 16 5.21 -34.56 16.61
N ILE A 17 4.00 -34.81 16.11
CA ILE A 17 3.34 -33.93 15.16
C ILE A 17 2.45 -32.97 15.94
N LYS A 18 2.80 -31.69 15.92
CA LYS A 18 1.95 -30.65 16.50
C LYS A 18 0.62 -30.62 15.74
N PRO A 19 -0.54 -30.68 16.43
CA PRO A 19 -1.84 -30.47 15.80
C PRO A 19 -1.82 -29.14 15.06
N MET A 20 -2.12 -29.18 13.76
CA MET A 20 -2.20 -27.97 12.95
C MET A 20 -3.67 -27.60 12.83
N ASP A 21 -4.07 -26.50 13.45
CA ASP A 21 -5.42 -25.97 13.30
C ASP A 21 -5.67 -25.68 11.82
N ASN A 22 -6.85 -26.06 11.32
CA ASN A 22 -7.32 -25.81 9.94
C ASN A 22 -6.46 -26.43 8.82
N PHE A 23 -5.77 -27.56 9.04
CA PHE A 23 -4.99 -28.24 7.98
C PHE A 23 -5.78 -28.50 6.69
N LEU A 24 -7.06 -28.87 6.80
CA LEU A 24 -7.95 -29.10 5.65
C LEU A 24 -8.51 -27.81 5.04
N SER A 25 -8.38 -26.68 5.74
CA SER A 25 -8.90 -25.37 5.32
C SER A 25 -7.79 -24.45 4.82
N LYS A 26 -6.54 -24.94 4.74
CA LYS A 26 -5.44 -24.15 4.22
C LYS A 26 -5.67 -23.81 2.75
N PRO A 27 -5.45 -22.56 2.34
CA PRO A 27 -5.43 -22.23 0.93
C PRO A 27 -4.35 -23.07 0.25
N ASP A 28 -4.61 -23.48 -0.99
CA ASP A 28 -3.58 -24.13 -1.80
C ASP A 28 -2.44 -23.13 -2.08
N ALA A 29 -1.27 -23.66 -2.46
CA ALA A 29 -0.10 -22.84 -2.77
C ALA A 29 -0.39 -21.81 -3.88
N VAL A 30 -1.33 -22.11 -4.78
CA VAL A 30 -1.73 -21.22 -5.87
C VAL A 30 -2.49 -20.01 -5.33
N THR A 31 -3.41 -20.20 -4.40
CA THR A 31 -4.20 -19.15 -3.75
C THR A 31 -3.30 -18.28 -2.88
N GLU A 32 -2.40 -18.88 -2.12
CA GLU A 32 -1.42 -18.15 -1.32
C GLU A 32 -0.49 -17.30 -2.19
N PHE A 33 0.01 -17.85 -3.30
CA PHE A 33 0.82 -17.11 -4.26
C PHE A 33 0.07 -15.93 -4.88
N LYS A 34 -1.22 -16.10 -5.23
CA LYS A 34 -2.05 -15.01 -5.78
C LYS A 34 -2.24 -13.86 -4.78
N GLU A 35 -2.49 -14.18 -3.51
CA GLU A 35 -2.62 -13.13 -2.49
C GLU A 35 -1.28 -12.43 -2.24
N LEU A 36 -0.17 -13.18 -2.21
CA LEU A 36 1.17 -12.60 -2.12
C LEU A 36 1.46 -11.67 -3.31
N GLU A 37 1.16 -12.12 -4.53
CA GLU A 37 1.34 -11.33 -5.74
C GLU A 37 0.53 -10.02 -5.68
N LYS A 38 -0.73 -10.10 -5.27
CA LYS A 38 -1.63 -8.95 -5.12
C LYS A 38 -1.10 -7.96 -4.09
N VAL A 39 -0.59 -8.44 -2.94
CA VAL A 39 0.06 -7.59 -1.94
C VAL A 39 1.31 -6.94 -2.53
N LYS A 40 2.17 -7.72 -3.20
CA LYS A 40 3.41 -7.20 -3.77
C LYS A 40 3.16 -6.16 -4.86
N ARG A 41 2.16 -6.36 -5.73
CA ARG A 41 1.73 -5.36 -6.74
C ARG A 41 1.29 -4.05 -6.08
N LYS A 42 0.54 -4.12 -4.97
CA LYS A 42 0.15 -2.92 -4.22
C LYS A 42 1.36 -2.20 -3.61
N CYS A 43 2.30 -2.93 -3.01
CA CYS A 43 3.52 -2.33 -2.46
C CYS A 43 4.33 -1.61 -3.54
N VAL A 44 4.55 -2.26 -4.69
CA VAL A 44 5.28 -1.64 -5.81
C VAL A 44 4.55 -0.39 -6.31
N ALA A 45 3.21 -0.44 -6.43
CA ALA A 45 2.44 0.74 -6.82
C ALA A 45 2.60 1.91 -5.82
N PHE A 46 2.60 1.61 -4.52
CA PHE A 46 2.82 2.60 -3.46
C PHE A 46 4.25 3.18 -3.49
N GLU A 47 5.27 2.34 -3.60
CA GLU A 47 6.68 2.77 -3.70
C GLU A 47 6.89 3.70 -4.89
N VAL A 48 6.41 3.31 -6.08
CA VAL A 48 6.53 4.13 -7.30
C VAL A 48 5.77 5.44 -7.15
N HIS A 49 4.56 5.41 -6.60
CA HIS A 49 3.76 6.62 -6.41
C HIS A 49 4.42 7.58 -5.41
N GLN A 50 4.92 7.06 -4.30
CA GLN A 50 5.64 7.83 -3.28
C GLN A 50 6.90 8.48 -3.86
N GLN A 51 7.76 7.69 -4.51
CA GLN A 51 8.99 8.19 -5.17
C GLN A 51 8.65 9.31 -6.15
N THR A 52 7.61 9.11 -6.97
CA THR A 52 7.16 10.11 -7.94
C THR A 52 6.74 11.40 -7.24
N LEU A 53 5.87 11.33 -6.21
CA LEU A 53 5.39 12.51 -5.48
C LEU A 53 6.53 13.26 -4.79
N VAL A 54 7.49 12.54 -4.21
CA VAL A 54 8.67 13.12 -3.58
C VAL A 54 9.48 13.95 -4.58
N GLU A 55 9.70 13.45 -5.81
CA GLU A 55 10.43 14.21 -6.83
C GLU A 55 9.66 15.47 -7.28
N TYR A 56 8.34 15.38 -7.39
CA TYR A 56 7.50 16.56 -7.65
C TYR A 56 7.63 17.61 -6.53
N ILE A 57 7.61 17.18 -5.26
CA ILE A 57 7.78 18.07 -4.09
C ILE A 57 9.15 18.74 -4.12
N LYS A 58 10.23 17.97 -4.33
CA LYS A 58 11.61 18.50 -4.40
C LYS A 58 11.78 19.58 -5.46
N CYS A 59 11.09 19.45 -6.59
CA CYS A 59 11.13 20.41 -7.68
C CYS A 59 10.09 21.53 -7.56
N ASN A 60 9.30 21.57 -6.48
CA ASN A 60 8.19 22.49 -6.26
C ASN A 60 7.18 22.49 -7.43
N ARG A 61 6.88 21.30 -7.97
CA ARG A 61 6.01 21.10 -9.13
C ARG A 61 4.76 20.33 -8.75
N ILE A 62 3.64 20.74 -9.32
CA ILE A 62 2.35 20.06 -9.13
C ILE A 62 2.04 19.21 -10.37
N PRO A 63 1.80 17.89 -10.20
CA PRO A 63 1.35 17.01 -11.28
C PRO A 63 0.07 17.56 -11.93
N ARG A 64 -0.08 17.39 -13.24
CA ARG A 64 -1.23 17.96 -13.98
C ARG A 64 -2.59 17.59 -13.37
N GLY A 65 -2.76 16.36 -12.90
CA GLY A 65 -4.00 15.90 -12.27
C GLY A 65 -4.32 16.53 -10.90
N LEU A 66 -3.35 17.17 -10.25
CA LEU A 66 -3.50 17.85 -8.96
C LEU A 66 -3.56 19.37 -9.08
N ARG A 67 -3.43 19.92 -10.30
CA ARG A 67 -3.55 21.36 -10.52
C ARG A 67 -5.02 21.76 -10.40
N SER A 68 -5.30 22.71 -9.52
CA SER A 68 -6.66 23.18 -9.34
C SER A 68 -7.00 24.23 -10.39
N HIS A 69 -7.96 23.92 -11.25
CA HIS A 69 -8.58 24.90 -12.15
C HIS A 69 -9.80 25.58 -11.53
N LEU A 70 -10.00 25.45 -10.21
CA LEU A 70 -11.13 26.02 -9.50
C LEU A 70 -11.04 27.54 -9.54
N ARG A 71 -12.04 28.17 -10.17
CA ARG A 71 -12.20 29.61 -10.20
C ARG A 71 -13.10 30.05 -9.04
N PRO A 72 -12.80 31.17 -8.37
CA PRO A 72 -13.67 31.69 -7.33
C PRO A 72 -14.99 32.18 -7.94
N THR A 73 -16.11 31.95 -7.25
CA THR A 73 -17.42 32.43 -7.67
C THR A 73 -17.51 33.96 -7.59
N MET A 74 -16.92 34.55 -6.54
CA MET A 74 -16.78 35.99 -6.40
C MET A 74 -15.52 36.49 -7.11
N PHE A 75 -15.63 37.63 -7.79
CA PHE A 75 -14.51 38.28 -8.49
C PHE A 75 -13.88 37.44 -9.62
N ALA A 76 -14.62 36.49 -10.21
CA ALA A 76 -14.15 35.64 -11.31
C ALA A 76 -13.61 36.39 -12.54
N ARG A 77 -14.07 37.63 -12.75
CA ARG A 77 -13.62 38.50 -13.85
C ARG A 77 -12.34 39.29 -13.53
N ASN A 78 -11.90 39.29 -12.28
CA ASN A 78 -10.64 39.92 -11.89
C ASN A 78 -9.51 38.88 -12.01
N GLU A 79 -8.72 38.98 -13.07
CA GLU A 79 -7.63 38.05 -13.36
C GLU A 79 -6.59 38.02 -12.25
N SER A 80 -6.22 39.18 -11.70
CA SER A 80 -5.25 39.26 -10.60
C SER A 80 -5.73 38.54 -9.34
N PHE A 81 -7.03 38.57 -9.05
CA PHE A 81 -7.63 37.83 -7.95
C PHE A 81 -7.64 36.33 -8.23
N CYS A 82 -8.04 35.93 -9.43
CA CYS A 82 -8.03 34.53 -9.85
C CYS A 82 -6.63 33.92 -9.77
N GLN A 83 -5.60 34.67 -10.15
CA GLN A 83 -4.22 34.21 -10.10
C GLN A 83 -3.73 34.00 -8.66
N LYS A 84 -4.08 34.92 -7.74
CA LYS A 84 -3.82 34.75 -6.30
C LYS A 84 -4.54 33.53 -5.74
N TRP A 85 -5.82 33.36 -6.10
CA TRP A 85 -6.64 32.21 -5.71
C TRP A 85 -6.04 30.88 -6.17
N GLU A 86 -5.68 30.78 -7.45
CA GLU A 86 -5.05 29.59 -8.02
C GLU A 86 -3.70 29.29 -7.36
N THR A 87 -2.91 30.32 -7.04
CA THR A 87 -1.63 30.16 -6.33
C THR A 87 -1.83 29.54 -4.94
N ILE A 88 -2.85 29.98 -4.20
CA ILE A 88 -3.17 29.42 -2.88
C ILE A 88 -3.59 27.96 -3.00
N LEU A 89 -4.49 27.64 -3.93
CA LEU A 89 -4.95 26.26 -4.13
C LEU A 89 -3.82 25.33 -4.58
N ASN A 90 -2.94 25.82 -5.46
CA ASN A 90 -1.75 25.09 -5.88
C ASN A 90 -0.80 24.83 -4.72
N LYS A 91 -0.63 25.78 -3.78
CA LYS A 91 0.13 25.53 -2.55
C LYS A 91 -0.51 24.40 -1.72
N CYS A 92 -1.83 24.41 -1.55
CA CYS A 92 -2.52 23.31 -0.88
C CYS A 92 -2.31 21.95 -1.57
N SER A 93 -2.23 21.92 -2.91
CA SER A 93 -1.94 20.67 -3.64
C SER A 93 -0.57 20.07 -3.28
N LEU A 94 0.44 20.89 -3.01
CA LEU A 94 1.74 20.40 -2.53
C LEU A 94 1.63 19.80 -1.12
N ASP A 95 0.91 20.47 -0.22
CA ASP A 95 0.68 19.98 1.13
C ASP A 95 -0.10 18.64 1.11
N LEU A 96 -1.09 18.50 0.24
CA LEU A 96 -1.81 17.24 0.02
C LEU A 96 -0.89 16.11 -0.44
N MET A 97 0.08 16.41 -1.32
CA MET A 97 1.07 15.41 -1.74
C MET A 97 1.92 14.93 -0.56
N VAL A 98 2.30 15.83 0.35
CA VAL A 98 3.06 15.48 1.57
C VAL A 98 2.25 14.54 2.45
N VAL A 99 0.96 14.83 2.68
CA VAL A 99 0.06 13.96 3.45
C VAL A 99 -0.06 12.57 2.82
N ILE A 100 -0.17 12.48 1.49
CA ILE A 100 -0.22 11.20 0.78
C ILE A 100 1.09 10.42 0.98
N VAL A 101 2.24 11.08 0.87
CA VAL A 101 3.55 10.45 1.07
C VAL A 101 3.70 9.92 2.50
N GLU A 102 3.27 10.70 3.51
CA GLU A 102 3.28 10.29 4.92
C GLU A 102 2.41 9.04 5.16
N GLU A 103 1.19 9.03 4.63
CA GLU A 103 0.27 7.92 4.75
C GLU A 103 0.78 6.64 4.07
N ILE A 104 1.45 6.78 2.91
CA ILE A 104 2.08 5.66 2.21
C ILE A 104 3.25 5.10 3.01
N GLN A 105 4.09 5.96 3.58
CA GLN A 105 5.23 5.55 4.40
C GLN A 105 4.80 4.71 5.61
N GLY A 106 3.65 5.04 6.23
CA GLY A 106 3.10 4.26 7.33
C GLY A 106 2.51 2.90 6.92
N LYS A 107 2.11 2.73 5.65
CA LYS A 107 1.51 1.49 5.12
C LYS A 107 2.51 0.56 4.47
N LEU A 108 3.65 1.07 4.03
CA LEU A 108 4.71 0.23 3.51
C LEU A 108 5.26 -0.62 4.65
N PRO A 109 5.29 -1.95 4.51
CA PRO A 109 5.94 -2.81 5.49
C PRO A 109 7.37 -2.31 5.69
N THR A 110 7.80 -2.15 6.94
CA THR A 110 9.21 -1.90 7.30
C THR A 110 10.01 -3.17 7.00
N LEU A 111 10.19 -3.47 5.72
CA LEU A 111 10.86 -4.64 5.20
C LEU A 111 11.76 -4.19 4.05
N MET A 112 12.71 -3.34 4.40
CA MET A 112 14.07 -3.36 3.87
C MET A 112 15.03 -3.26 5.05
#